data_AF-R7HFN4-F1
#
_entry.id   AF-R7HFN4-F1
#
_cell.length_a   1.000
_cell.length_b   1.000
_cell.length_c   1.000
_cell.angle_alpha   90.00
_cell.angle_beta   90.00
_cell.angle_gamma   90.00
#
_symmetry.space_group_name_H-M   'P 1'
#
loop_
_entity.id
_entity.type
_entity.pdbx_description
1 polymer ?
#
loop_
_entity_poly.entity_id
_entity_poly.type
_entity_poly.pdbx_seq_one_letter_code
_entity_poly.pdbx_strand_id
1 'polypeptide(L)'
;MVEFIQKYLFLVIVFSLFLVLIFALYFIIKKQGKNNYNLYGMFLNLKNNEIFALSLIIINYLFLTYFLIFKLDFSVSFAVVSEILILLSFILVLKWKALFINLLINGVNVSTIYLANLINEIKLANTENYIYFFLQVAINLFGLFFYMFTHLKFIRDIRKVKNEKENN
;
A
#
# COMPACT_ATOMS: atom_id res chain seq x y z
N MET A 1 20.95 12.91 17.52
CA MET A 1 19.75 13.70 17.89
C MET A 1 19.09 14.32 16.66
N VAL A 2 19.85 14.96 15.76
CA VAL A 2 19.34 15.57 14.51
C VAL A 2 18.70 14.55 13.54
N GLU A 3 19.33 13.39 13.32
CA GLU A 3 18.75 12.32 12.46
C GLU A 3 17.46 11.73 13.02
N PHE A 4 17.37 11.59 14.35
CA PHE A 4 16.17 11.13 15.04
C PHE A 4 15.04 12.14 14.81
N ILE A 5 15.30 13.42 15.08
CA ILE A 5 14.35 14.50 14.84
C ILE A 5 13.91 14.54 13.38
N GLN A 6 14.82 14.41 12.40
CA GLN A 6 14.47 14.38 10.97
C GLN A 6 13.55 13.19 10.60
N LYS A 7 13.77 12.01 11.19
CA LYS A 7 12.94 10.82 10.93
C LYS A 7 11.51 10.99 11.47
N TYR A 8 11.35 11.58 12.66
CA TYR A 8 10.02 11.92 13.19
C TYR A 8 9.39 13.12 12.48
N LEU A 9 10.19 14.12 12.09
CA LEU A 9 9.71 15.27 11.31
C LEU A 9 9.18 14.81 9.95
N PHE A 10 9.87 13.88 9.29
CA PHE A 10 9.41 13.28 8.05
C PHE A 10 8.09 12.52 8.25
N LEU A 11 7.99 11.70 9.30
CA LEU A 11 6.78 10.95 9.61
C LEU A 11 5.60 11.87 9.96
N VAL A 12 5.87 12.97 10.68
CA VAL A 12 4.90 14.03 10.97
C VAL A 12 4.50 14.76 9.69
N ILE A 13 5.43 15.12 8.81
CA ILE A 13 5.13 15.78 7.53
C ILE A 13 4.28 14.87 6.63
N VAL A 14 4.62 13.59 6.53
CA VAL A 14 3.84 12.61 5.77
C VAL A 14 2.45 12.41 6.38
N PHE A 15 2.35 12.30 7.71
CA PHE A 15 1.06 12.19 8.39
C PHE A 15 0.21 13.46 8.27
N SER A 16 0.84 14.63 8.26
CA SER A 16 0.19 15.93 8.05
C SER A 16 -0.31 16.07 6.61
N LEU A 17 0.52 15.71 5.62
CA LEU A 17 0.13 15.67 4.22
C LEU A 17 -1.00 14.67 3.98
N PHE A 18 -0.99 13.53 4.68
CA PHE A 18 -2.06 12.55 4.66
C PHE A 18 -3.38 13.12 5.23
N LEU A 19 -3.33 13.82 6.37
CA LEU A 19 -4.51 14.53 6.92
C LEU A 19 -5.02 15.63 5.98
N VAL A 20 -4.13 16.39 5.35
CA VAL A 20 -4.49 17.40 4.35
C VAL A 20 -5.14 16.76 3.12
N LEU A 21 -4.64 15.62 2.65
CA LEU A 21 -5.24 14.86 1.55
C LEU A 21 -6.64 14.33 1.91
N ILE A 22 -6.83 13.82 3.13
CA ILE A 22 -8.15 13.41 3.63
C ILE A 22 -9.11 14.59 3.68
N PHE A 23 -8.67 15.73 4.22
CA PHE A 23 -9.49 16.95 4.30
C PHE A 23 -9.79 17.55 2.92
N ALA A 24 -8.82 17.54 2.00
CA ALA A 24 -9.01 17.97 0.63
C ALA A 24 -9.99 17.06 -0.11
N LEU A 25 -9.87 15.74 0.05
CA LEU A 25 -10.85 14.77 -0.46
C LEU A 25 -12.24 15.04 0.12
N TYR A 26 -12.35 15.25 1.44
CA TYR A 26 -13.63 15.61 2.08
C TYR A 26 -14.23 16.89 1.50
N PHE A 27 -13.43 17.95 1.28
CA PHE A 27 -13.91 19.21 0.69
C PHE A 27 -14.29 19.07 -0.78
N ILE A 28 -13.55 18.30 -1.57
CA ILE A 28 -13.91 18.01 -2.97
C ILE A 28 -15.21 17.20 -3.01
N ILE A 29 -15.41 16.24 -2.09
CA ILE A 29 -16.66 15.46 -1.94
C ILE A 29 -17.83 16.37 -1.56
N LYS A 30 -17.61 17.32 -0.63
CA LYS A 30 -18.65 18.26 -0.18
C LYS A 30 -19.03 19.30 -1.25
N LYS A 31 -18.10 19.67 -2.13
CA LYS A 31 -18.28 20.77 -3.10
C LYS A 31 -18.85 20.29 -4.45
N GLN A 32 -18.74 19.01 -4.79
CA GLN A 32 -19.22 18.47 -6.07
C GLN A 32 -20.63 17.87 -5.95
N GLY A 33 -21.63 18.75 -5.88
CA GLY A 33 -23.00 18.37 -6.18
C GLY A 33 -23.10 17.88 -7.63
N LYS A 34 -23.66 16.67 -7.80
CA LYS A 34 -24.14 16.06 -9.05
C LYS A 34 -23.24 16.29 -10.29
N ASN A 35 -22.20 15.48 -10.49
CA ASN A 35 -21.74 15.20 -11.85
C ASN A 35 -21.00 13.85 -12.03
N ASN A 36 -21.21 13.27 -13.21
CA ASN A 36 -20.87 11.91 -13.63
C ASN A 36 -19.37 11.66 -13.82
N TYR A 37 -18.62 11.42 -12.74
CA TYR A 37 -17.27 10.85 -12.83
C TYR A 37 -17.25 9.44 -12.23
N ASN A 38 -16.98 8.43 -13.05
CA ASN A 38 -16.98 6.99 -12.66
C ASN A 38 -16.05 6.68 -11.46
N LEU A 39 -14.97 7.43 -11.28
CA LEU A 39 -14.06 7.32 -10.11
C LEU A 39 -14.70 7.83 -8.80
N TYR A 40 -15.57 8.83 -8.87
CA TYR A 40 -16.37 9.30 -7.74
C TYR A 40 -17.55 8.36 -7.47
N GLY A 41 -18.20 7.87 -8.54
CA GLY A 41 -19.25 6.84 -8.48
C GLY A 41 -18.78 5.55 -7.83
N MET A 42 -17.49 5.24 -7.95
CA MET A 42 -16.85 4.11 -7.28
C MET A 42 -16.94 4.21 -5.75
N PHE A 43 -16.81 5.38 -5.12
CA PHE A 43 -16.89 5.53 -3.66
C PHE A 43 -18.31 5.83 -3.15
N LEU A 44 -19.19 6.35 -4.01
CA LEU A 44 -20.57 6.73 -3.68
C LEU A 44 -21.49 5.58 -3.21
N ASN A 45 -21.08 4.32 -3.38
CA ASN A 45 -21.85 3.14 -3.00
C ASN A 45 -21.14 2.23 -1.98
N LEU A 46 -20.05 2.70 -1.35
CA LEU A 46 -19.31 1.90 -0.37
C LEU A 46 -19.84 2.14 1.05
N LYS A 47 -19.95 1.06 1.82
CA LYS A 47 -20.23 1.15 3.26
C LYS A 47 -19.00 1.71 3.99
N ASN A 48 -19.21 2.34 5.14
CA ASN A 48 -18.13 2.88 5.97
C ASN A 48 -17.00 1.86 6.21
N ASN A 49 -17.34 0.60 6.51
CA ASN A 49 -16.35 -0.46 6.72
C ASN A 49 -15.50 -0.75 5.47
N GLU A 50 -16.10 -0.68 4.28
CA GLU A 50 -15.39 -0.86 3.01
C GLU A 50 -14.47 0.33 2.73
N ILE A 51 -14.91 1.55 3.06
CA ILE A 51 -14.07 2.75 2.96
C ILE A 51 -12.85 2.61 3.87
N PHE A 52 -13.05 2.26 5.14
CA PHE A 52 -11.94 2.05 6.09
C PHE A 52 -10.99 0.93 5.65
N ALA A 53 -11.54 -0.20 5.18
CA ALA A 53 -10.72 -1.30 4.68
C ALA A 53 -9.88 -0.91 3.45
N LEU A 54 -10.48 -0.17 2.50
CA LEU A 54 -9.75 0.37 1.36
C LEU A 54 -8.67 1.36 1.80
N SER A 55 -8.94 2.23 2.77
CA SER A 55 -7.94 3.15 3.31
C SER A 55 -6.74 2.39 3.89
N LEU A 56 -6.96 1.30 4.63
CA LEU A 56 -5.86 0.48 5.17
C LEU A 56 -5.01 -0.17 4.06
N ILE A 57 -5.63 -0.67 2.99
CA ILE A 57 -4.91 -1.22 1.84
C ILE A 57 -4.12 -0.14 1.09
N ILE A 58 -4.68 1.06 0.93
CA ILE A 58 -4.00 2.20 0.30
C ILE A 58 -2.79 2.61 1.15
N ILE A 59 -2.97 2.72 2.47
CA ILE A 59 -1.87 3.02 3.40
C ILE A 59 -0.77 1.98 3.28
N ASN A 60 -1.13 0.69 3.27
CA ASN A 60 -0.15 -0.39 3.12
C ASN A 60 0.62 -0.31 1.80
N TYR A 61 -0.07 -0.03 0.69
CA TYR A 61 0.57 0.15 -0.62
C TYR A 61 1.55 1.33 -0.62
N LEU A 62 1.14 2.48 -0.07
CA LEU A 62 2.01 3.66 0.02
C LEU A 62 3.22 3.39 0.92
N PHE A 63 2.99 2.70 2.04
CA PHE A 63 4.02 2.31 2.99
C PHE A 63 5.09 1.42 2.34
N LEU A 64 4.70 0.33 1.68
CA LEU A 64 5.64 -0.57 1.01
C LEU A 64 6.36 0.09 -0.17
N THR A 65 5.63 0.87 -0.98
CA THR A 65 6.22 1.65 -2.08
C THR A 65 7.24 2.65 -1.57
N TYR A 66 6.97 3.31 -0.44
CA TYR A 66 7.89 4.25 0.19
C TYR A 66 9.23 3.57 0.55
N PHE A 67 9.20 2.42 1.22
CA PHE A 67 10.43 1.68 1.52
C PHE A 67 11.18 1.23 0.26
N LEU A 68 10.44 0.77 -0.76
CA LEU A 68 11.04 0.31 -2.01
C LEU A 68 11.76 1.43 -2.78
N ILE A 69 11.15 2.62 -2.87
CA ILE A 69 11.71 3.77 -3.60
C ILE A 69 12.87 4.41 -2.84
N PHE A 70 12.69 4.67 -1.55
CA PHE A 70 13.67 5.40 -0.74
C PHE A 70 14.78 4.52 -0.18
N LYS A 71 14.74 3.20 -0.40
CA LYS A 71 15.78 2.26 0.03
C LYS A 71 16.10 2.35 1.52
N LEU A 72 15.05 2.49 2.31
CA LEU A 72 15.16 2.52 3.76
C LEU A 72 15.28 1.10 4.31
N ASP A 73 16.02 0.97 5.40
CA ASP A 73 16.14 -0.30 6.13
C ASP A 73 14.76 -0.78 6.57
N PHE A 74 14.38 -1.93 6.02
CA PHE A 74 13.10 -2.56 6.28
C PHE A 74 13.28 -3.60 7.38
N SER A 75 12.77 -3.30 8.57
CA SER A 75 12.84 -4.18 9.73
C SER A 75 11.62 -5.10 9.82
N VAL A 76 11.75 -6.15 10.64
CA VAL A 76 10.66 -7.10 10.90
C VAL A 76 9.45 -6.38 11.50
N SER A 77 9.65 -5.32 12.29
CA SER A 77 8.56 -4.51 12.83
C SER A 77 7.71 -3.88 11.72
N PHE A 78 8.32 -3.40 10.64
CA PHE A 78 7.59 -2.85 9.50
C PHE A 78 6.88 -3.93 8.68
N ALA A 79 7.45 -5.13 8.56
CA ALA A 79 6.78 -6.29 7.98
C ALA A 79 5.48 -6.59 8.75
N VAL A 80 5.55 -6.65 10.09
CA VAL A 80 4.41 -6.93 10.95
C VAL A 80 3.33 -5.86 10.81
N VAL A 81 3.70 -4.57 10.77
CA VAL A 81 2.75 -3.47 10.54
C VAL A 81 2.01 -3.66 9.21
N SER A 82 2.72 -3.99 8.14
CA SER A 82 2.14 -4.25 6.82
C SER A 82 1.10 -5.39 6.86
N GLU A 83 1.43 -6.51 7.48
CA GLU A 83 0.50 -7.64 7.63
C GLU A 83 -0.73 -7.30 8.47
N ILE A 84 -0.56 -6.53 9.56
CA ILE A 84 -1.66 -6.07 10.41
C ILE A 84 -2.64 -5.20 9.60
N LEU A 85 -2.14 -4.31 8.74
CA LEU A 85 -3.00 -3.47 7.89
C LEU A 85 -3.89 -4.30 6.96
N ILE A 86 -3.34 -5.36 6.35
CA ILE A 86 -4.10 -6.29 5.51
C ILE A 86 -5.11 -7.08 6.35
N LEU A 87 -4.67 -7.59 7.50
CA LEU A 87 -5.54 -8.33 8.42
C LEU A 87 -6.75 -7.50 8.85
N LEU A 88 -6.53 -6.28 9.37
CA LEU A 88 -7.58 -5.38 9.80
C LEU A 88 -8.53 -5.02 8.65
N SER A 89 -8.00 -4.77 7.45
CA SER A 89 -8.80 -4.47 6.26
C SER A 89 -9.81 -5.58 5.97
N PHE A 90 -9.38 -6.84 5.95
CA PHE A 90 -10.27 -7.97 5.63
C PHE A 90 -11.20 -8.38 6.77
N ILE A 91 -10.82 -8.10 8.03
CA ILE A 91 -11.71 -8.24 9.19
C ILE A 91 -12.89 -7.27 9.08
N LEU A 92 -12.65 -5.99 8.75
CA LEU A 92 -13.69 -4.96 8.65
C LEU A 92 -14.79 -5.30 7.64
N VAL A 93 -14.44 -6.01 6.56
CA VAL A 93 -15.39 -6.44 5.52
C VAL A 93 -15.85 -7.89 5.68
N LEU A 94 -15.45 -8.58 6.74
CA LEU A 94 -15.78 -9.98 7.05
C LEU A 94 -15.45 -10.97 5.92
N LYS A 95 -14.35 -10.74 5.18
CA LYS A 95 -13.94 -11.53 4.02
C LYS A 95 -12.80 -12.51 4.30
N TRP A 96 -13.04 -13.42 5.24
CA TRP A 96 -12.05 -14.40 5.72
C TRP A 96 -11.49 -15.33 4.64
N LYS A 97 -12.31 -15.72 3.64
CA LYS A 97 -11.86 -16.62 2.55
C LYS A 97 -10.74 -16.01 1.71
N ALA A 98 -10.75 -14.70 1.51
CA ALA A 98 -9.73 -13.99 0.75
C ALA A 98 -8.54 -13.56 1.61
N LEU A 99 -8.70 -13.51 2.95
CA LEU A 99 -7.68 -13.02 3.88
C LEU A 99 -6.37 -13.81 3.75
N PHE A 100 -6.41 -15.13 3.84
CA PHE A 100 -5.19 -15.95 3.84
C PHE A 100 -4.35 -15.77 2.57
N ILE A 101 -5.01 -15.80 1.41
CA ILE A 101 -4.34 -15.59 0.12
C ILE A 101 -3.76 -14.17 0.04
N ASN A 102 -4.48 -13.18 0.57
CA ASN A 102 -4.02 -11.79 0.53
C ASN A 102 -2.90 -11.50 1.53
N LEU A 103 -2.85 -12.18 2.68
CA LEU A 103 -1.69 -12.16 3.58
C LEU A 103 -0.46 -12.79 2.92
N LEU A 104 -0.60 -13.95 2.26
CA LEU A 104 0.52 -14.57 1.53
C LEU A 104 1.08 -13.66 0.45
N ILE A 105 0.19 -13.04 -0.34
CA ILE A 105 0.57 -12.09 -1.38
C ILE A 105 1.27 -10.87 -0.77
N ASN A 106 0.78 -10.37 0.37
CA ASN A 106 1.43 -9.27 1.08
C ASN A 106 2.80 -9.67 1.64
N GLY A 107 2.96 -10.91 2.09
CA GLY A 107 4.26 -11.48 2.47
C GLY A 107 5.26 -11.51 1.31
N VAL A 108 4.81 -11.82 0.08
CA VAL A 108 5.65 -11.67 -1.13
C VAL A 108 6.03 -10.21 -1.35
N ASN A 109 5.08 -9.28 -1.14
CA ASN A 109 5.37 -7.85 -1.27
C ASN A 109 6.47 -7.43 -0.28
N VAL A 110 6.30 -7.75 1.00
CA VAL A 110 7.28 -7.50 2.06
C VAL A 110 8.65 -8.12 1.72
N SER A 111 8.68 -9.35 1.24
CA SER A 111 9.90 -10.06 0.86
C SER A 111 10.63 -9.37 -0.30
N THR A 112 9.88 -8.75 -1.21
CA THR A 112 10.44 -8.00 -2.33
C THR A 112 11.21 -6.75 -1.88
N ILE A 113 10.75 -6.04 -0.84
CA ILE A 113 11.53 -4.93 -0.25
C ILE A 113 12.82 -5.45 0.38
N TYR A 114 12.73 -6.53 1.17
CA TYR A 114 13.91 -7.14 1.77
C TYR A 114 14.96 -7.51 0.72
N LEU A 115 14.53 -8.18 -0.35
CA LEU A 115 15.41 -8.54 -1.46
C LEU A 115 15.97 -7.30 -2.15
N ALA A 116 15.15 -6.26 -2.36
CA ALA A 116 15.59 -5.02 -2.99
C ALA A 116 16.61 -4.24 -2.15
N ASN A 117 16.56 -4.34 -0.81
CA ASN A 117 17.56 -3.76 0.08
C ASN A 117 18.85 -4.58 0.08
N LEU A 118 18.74 -5.91 0.15
CA LEU A 118 19.90 -6.81 0.06
C LEU A 118 20.68 -6.60 -1.25
N ILE A 119 19.98 -6.52 -2.38
CA ILE A 119 20.62 -6.24 -3.68
C ILE A 119 21.29 -4.87 -3.67
N ASN A 120 20.72 -3.89 -2.97
CA ASN A 120 21.30 -2.55 -2.89
C ASN A 120 22.61 -2.54 -2.10
N GLU A 121 22.66 -3.27 -0.97
CA GLU A 121 23.89 -3.47 -0.20
C GLU A 121 24.97 -4.17 -1.03
N ILE A 122 24.61 -5.26 -1.72
CA ILE A 122 25.56 -6.00 -2.59
C ILE A 122 26.08 -5.10 -3.72
N LYS A 123 25.20 -4.31 -4.34
CA LYS A 123 25.57 -3.35 -5.39
C LYS A 123 26.54 -2.28 -4.87
N LEU A 124 26.31 -1.77 -3.67
CA LEU A 124 27.19 -0.77 -3.04
C LEU A 124 28.56 -1.38 -2.66
N ALA A 125 28.61 -2.67 -2.31
CA ALA A 125 29.85 -3.38 -2.05
C ALA A 125 30.62 -3.77 -3.34
N ASN A 126 29.93 -3.87 -4.48
CA ASN A 126 30.49 -4.33 -5.76
C ASN A 126 30.24 -3.31 -6.88
N THR A 127 30.70 -2.07 -6.68
CA THR A 127 30.40 -0.94 -7.56
C THR A 127 30.89 -1.11 -9.01
N GLU A 128 31.92 -1.92 -9.23
CA GLU A 128 32.48 -2.17 -10.57
C GLU A 128 31.70 -3.24 -11.35
N ASN A 129 30.83 -4.01 -10.67
CA ASN A 129 30.06 -5.07 -11.30
C ASN A 129 28.64 -4.58 -11.67
N TYR A 130 28.48 -4.21 -12.93
CA TYR A 130 27.24 -3.71 -13.51
C TYR A 130 26.05 -4.68 -13.41
N ILE A 131 26.29 -5.99 -13.22
CA ILE A 131 25.21 -6.98 -13.06
C ILE A 131 24.31 -6.62 -11.87
N TYR A 132 24.90 -6.18 -10.75
CA TYR A 132 24.13 -5.82 -9.56
C TYR A 132 23.33 -4.52 -9.75
N PHE A 133 23.79 -3.61 -10.62
CA PHE A 133 23.00 -2.46 -11.02
C PHE A 133 21.75 -2.88 -11.80
N PHE A 134 21.89 -3.73 -12.82
CA PHE A 134 20.74 -4.23 -13.59
C PHE A 134 19.78 -5.05 -12.72
N LEU A 135 20.31 -5.86 -11.80
CA LEU A 135 19.52 -6.62 -10.84
C LEU A 135 18.71 -5.70 -9.91
N GLN A 136 19.31 -4.60 -9.45
CA GLN A 136 18.61 -3.59 -8.64
C GLN A 136 17.47 -2.92 -9.41
N VAL A 137 17.69 -2.59 -10.68
CA VAL A 137 16.64 -1.99 -11.53
C VAL A 137 15.51 -3.00 -11.73
N ALA A 138 15.83 -4.25 -12.03
CA ALA A 138 14.86 -5.32 -12.25
C ALA A 138 13.97 -5.56 -11.01
N ILE A 139 14.57 -5.67 -9.81
CA ILE A 139 13.79 -5.91 -8.59
C ILE A 139 12.89 -4.71 -8.23
N ASN A 140 13.34 -3.48 -8.49
CA ASN A 140 12.54 -2.29 -8.23
C ASN A 140 11.34 -2.19 -9.16
N LEU A 141 11.54 -2.43 -10.45
CA LEU A 141 10.45 -2.45 -11.44
C LEU A 141 9.46 -3.56 -11.10
N PHE A 142 9.96 -4.77 -10.84
CA PHE A 142 9.13 -5.89 -10.42
C PHE A 142 8.31 -5.53 -9.17
N GLY A 143 8.96 -5.00 -8.12
CA GLY A 143 8.28 -4.60 -6.89
C GLY A 143 7.20 -3.55 -7.12
N LEU A 144 7.49 -2.49 -7.88
CA LEU A 144 6.51 -1.44 -8.18
C LEU A 144 5.28 -1.99 -8.93
N PHE A 145 5.50 -2.77 -9.98
CA PHE A 145 4.39 -3.34 -10.77
C PHE A 145 3.61 -4.39 -9.98
N PHE A 146 4.31 -5.24 -9.23
CA PHE A 146 3.68 -6.27 -8.41
C PHE A 146 2.86 -5.64 -7.28
N TYR A 147 3.34 -4.55 -6.66
CA TYR A 147 2.58 -3.84 -5.62
C TYR A 147 1.34 -3.18 -6.20
N MET A 148 1.45 -2.57 -7.37
CA MET A 148 0.30 -1.97 -8.06
C MET A 148 -0.75 -3.03 -8.39
N PHE A 149 -0.32 -4.18 -8.92
CA PHE A 149 -1.21 -5.31 -9.22
C PHE A 149 -1.91 -5.84 -7.96
N THR A 150 -1.17 -6.11 -6.90
CA THR A 150 -1.71 -6.67 -5.65
C THR A 150 -2.65 -5.69 -4.96
N HIS A 151 -2.33 -4.39 -5.00
CA HIS A 151 -3.21 -3.32 -4.54
C HIS A 151 -4.56 -3.31 -5.28
N LEU A 152 -4.55 -3.33 -6.62
CA LEU A 152 -5.77 -3.40 -7.43
C LEU A 152 -6.58 -4.67 -7.14
N LYS A 153 -5.89 -5.81 -6.96
CA LYS A 153 -6.53 -7.06 -6.55
C LYS A 153 -7.24 -6.92 -5.20
N PHE A 154 -6.58 -6.36 -4.19
CA PHE A 154 -7.18 -6.22 -2.85
C PHE A 154 -8.38 -5.26 -2.86
N ILE A 155 -8.30 -4.16 -3.63
CA ILE A 155 -9.44 -3.26 -3.84
C ILE A 155 -10.64 -4.01 -4.44
N ARG A 156 -10.39 -4.83 -5.48
CA ARG A 156 -11.44 -5.64 -6.13
C ARG A 156 -12.03 -6.65 -5.15
N ASP A 157 -11.20 -7.30 -4.37
CA ASP A 157 -11.62 -8.31 -3.39
C ASP A 157 -12.47 -7.69 -2.28
N ILE A 158 -12.22 -6.44 -1.88
CA ILE A 158 -13.15 -5.68 -1.01
C ILE A 158 -14.48 -5.42 -1.73
N ARG A 159 -14.43 -4.92 -2.97
CA ARG A 159 -15.63 -4.44 -3.70
C ARG A 159 -16.63 -5.49 -4.14
N LYS A 160 -16.23 -6.74 -4.40
CA LYS A 160 -17.07 -7.76 -5.05
C LYS A 160 -18.41 -8.14 -4.37
N VAL A 161 -18.86 -7.48 -3.29
CA VAL A 161 -20.10 -7.84 -2.57
C VAL A 161 -21.39 -7.47 -3.31
N LYS A 162 -21.39 -6.47 -4.21
CA LYS A 162 -22.69 -6.02 -4.76
C LYS A 162 -23.35 -7.02 -5.72
N ASN A 163 -22.59 -7.88 -6.41
CA ASN A 163 -23.15 -8.74 -7.45
C ASN A 163 -23.57 -10.14 -6.97
N GLU A 164 -23.26 -10.53 -5.73
CA GLU A 164 -23.59 -11.88 -5.22
C GLU A 164 -24.87 -11.92 -4.37
N LYS A 165 -25.47 -10.76 -4.04
CA LYS A 165 -26.72 -10.67 -3.27
C LYS A 165 -27.96 -10.34 -4.10
N GLU A 166 -27.82 -10.12 -5.40
CA GLU A 166 -28.97 -9.89 -6.32
C GLU A 166 -29.40 -11.17 -7.06
N ASN A 167 -28.73 -12.31 -6.84
CA ASN A 167 -28.98 -13.57 -7.56
C ASN A 167 -29.30 -14.78 -6.66
N ASN A 168 -29.63 -14.59 -5.38
CA ASN A 168 -30.14 -15.66 -4.51
C ASN A 168 -31.42 -15.22 -3.80
#